data_AF-A0A2D6YIE3-F1
#
_entry.id   AF-A0A2D6YIE3-F1
#
_cell.length_a   1.000
_cell.length_b   1.000
_cell.length_c   1.000
_cell.angle_alpha   90.00
_cell.angle_beta   90.00
_cell.angle_gamma   90.00
#
_symmetry.space_group_name_H-M   'P 1'
#
loop_
_entity.id
_entity.type
_entity.pdbx_description
1 polymer ?
#
loop_
_entity_poly.entity_id
_entity_poly.type
_entity_poly.pdbx_seq_one_letter_code
_entity_poly.pdbx_strand_id
1 'polypeptide(L)'
;MKHGLFCLSCLVSLLILTSAQACTPDPIAGGQIFHAAGGCGCHTDVENRGSLLGGGRPLPTPFGVFYAKNITPDQTTGIGYLSDEDFVRAMREGIGPEGQHLFPELSLSCILQDEQR
;
A
#
# COMPACT_ATOMS: atom_id res chain seq x y z
N MET A 1 66.01 3.00 -22.18
CA MET A 1 65.32 1.78 -21.71
C MET A 1 65.47 1.77 -20.18
N LYS A 2 64.48 1.82 -19.29
CA LYS A 2 63.08 1.39 -19.29
C LYS A 2 62.39 2.21 -18.18
N HIS A 3 61.30 2.89 -18.51
CA HIS A 3 60.37 3.50 -17.57
C HIS A 3 59.44 2.38 -17.08
N GLY A 4 59.08 2.30 -15.79
CA GLY A 4 58.14 1.26 -15.36
C GLY A 4 57.86 1.10 -13.88
N LEU A 5 57.89 2.17 -13.06
CA LEU A 5 57.57 2.04 -11.63
C LEU A 5 56.42 2.94 -11.13
N PHE A 6 55.61 3.49 -12.03
CA PHE A 6 54.47 4.35 -11.69
C PHE A 6 53.16 3.77 -12.24
N CYS A 7 52.65 2.69 -11.64
CA CYS A 7 51.26 2.26 -11.95
C CYS A 7 50.62 1.33 -10.91
N LEU A 8 50.95 1.44 -9.61
CA LEU A 8 50.35 0.54 -8.61
C LEU A 8 49.94 1.23 -7.30
N SER A 9 49.46 2.48 -7.37
CA SER A 9 48.93 3.21 -6.20
C SER A 9 47.48 3.68 -6.37
N CYS A 10 46.94 3.74 -7.60
CA CYS A 10 45.60 4.31 -7.82
C CYS A 10 44.45 3.31 -7.92
N LEU A 11 44.68 1.99 -7.75
CA LEU A 11 43.66 0.97 -8.02
C LEU A 11 42.76 0.58 -6.83
N VAL A 12 42.92 1.18 -5.65
CA VAL A 12 42.16 0.76 -4.44
C VAL A 12 41.18 1.83 -3.91
N SER A 13 41.04 2.98 -4.56
CA SER A 13 40.20 4.07 -4.03
C SER A 13 38.83 4.25 -4.71
N LEU A 14 38.35 3.26 -5.46
CA LEU A 14 37.02 3.33 -6.11
C LEU A 14 36.00 2.38 -5.48
N LEU A 15 35.99 2.27 -4.15
CA LEU A 15 34.77 1.90 -3.41
C LEU A 15 33.87 3.14 -3.42
N ILE A 16 33.21 3.39 -4.55
CA ILE A 16 32.10 4.33 -4.64
C ILE A 16 31.06 3.81 -3.65
N LEU A 17 30.90 4.53 -2.53
CA LEU A 17 29.71 4.50 -1.71
C LEU A 17 28.55 4.87 -2.63
N THR A 18 27.91 3.84 -3.19
CA THR A 18 26.57 4.00 -3.75
C THR A 18 25.68 4.14 -2.53
N SER A 19 25.43 5.38 -2.09
CA SER A 19 24.36 5.64 -1.16
C SER A 19 23.08 5.19 -1.85
N ALA A 20 22.48 4.11 -1.36
CA ALA A 20 21.10 3.80 -1.69
C ALA A 20 20.28 5.04 -1.26
N GLN A 21 19.80 5.83 -2.22
CA GLN A 21 18.80 6.85 -1.92
C GLN A 21 17.61 6.09 -1.32
N ALA A 22 17.37 6.30 -0.02
CA ALA A 22 16.12 5.90 0.57
C ALA A 22 15.02 6.74 -0.10
N CYS A 23 14.14 6.09 -0.87
CA CYS A 23 12.93 6.75 -1.35
C CYS A 23 12.09 7.15 -0.13
N THR A 24 12.05 8.44 0.16
CA THR A 24 11.11 8.98 1.14
C THR A 24 9.70 8.84 0.56
N PRO A 25 8.76 8.14 1.22
CA PRO A 25 7.39 8.04 0.75
C PRO A 25 6.77 9.44 0.63
N ASP A 26 6.11 9.70 -0.50
CA ASP A 26 5.29 10.90 -0.70
C ASP A 26 3.81 10.50 -0.69
N PRO A 27 3.05 10.83 0.37
CA PRO A 27 1.64 10.51 0.46
C PRO A 27 0.78 11.18 -0.61
N ILE A 28 1.20 12.34 -1.13
CA ILE A 28 0.46 13.06 -2.18
C ILE A 28 0.62 12.32 -3.51
N ALA A 29 1.85 11.98 -3.88
CA ALA A 29 2.12 11.17 -5.06
C ALA A 29 1.45 9.78 -4.96
N GLY A 30 1.53 9.14 -3.79
CA GLY A 30 0.85 7.88 -3.52
C GLY A 30 -0.68 7.98 -3.67
N GLY A 31 -1.29 9.06 -3.15
CA GLY A 31 -2.73 9.31 -3.31
C GLY A 31 -3.15 9.55 -4.76
N GLN A 32 -2.30 10.17 -5.57
CA GLN A 32 -2.54 10.35 -7.00
C GLN A 32 -2.52 9.01 -7.75
N ILE A 33 -1.51 8.16 -7.47
CA ILE A 33 -1.39 6.82 -8.05
C ILE A 33 -2.60 5.97 -7.66
N PHE A 34 -2.97 5.98 -6.39
CA PHE A 34 -4.12 5.24 -5.87
C PHE A 34 -5.43 5.64 -6.58
N HIS A 35 -5.71 6.93 -6.74
CA HIS A 35 -6.90 7.37 -7.47
C HIS A 35 -6.82 7.04 -8.97
N ALA A 36 -5.64 7.18 -9.59
CA ALA A 36 -5.42 6.85 -11.00
C ALA A 36 -5.59 5.33 -11.28
N ALA A 37 -5.25 4.48 -10.32
CA ALA A 37 -5.42 3.02 -10.39
C ALA A 37 -6.88 2.56 -10.20
N GLY A 38 -7.85 3.49 -10.15
CA GLY A 38 -9.28 3.19 -9.98
C GLY A 38 -9.80 3.42 -8.56
N GLY A 39 -8.93 3.80 -7.62
CA GLY A 39 -9.29 4.21 -6.25
C GLY A 39 -10.16 3.21 -5.47
N CYS A 40 -10.90 3.74 -4.49
CA CYS A 40 -11.79 2.99 -3.60
C CYS A 40 -13.27 3.32 -3.81
N GLY A 41 -13.75 3.24 -5.04
CA GLY A 41 -15.16 3.47 -5.36
C GLY A 41 -16.11 2.49 -4.64
N CYS A 42 -15.63 1.32 -4.21
CA CYS A 42 -16.40 0.35 -3.44
C CYS A 42 -16.66 0.80 -1.99
N HIS A 43 -15.78 1.63 -1.41
CA HIS A 43 -15.86 2.02 0.00
C HIS A 43 -16.55 3.38 0.21
N THR A 44 -17.26 3.87 -0.80
CA THR A 44 -18.10 5.07 -0.67
C THR A 44 -19.50 4.72 -1.14
N ASP A 45 -20.49 4.84 -0.25
CA ASP A 45 -21.89 4.69 -0.60
C ASP A 45 -22.41 5.97 -1.27
N VAL A 46 -22.09 6.14 -2.55
CA VAL A 46 -22.48 7.33 -3.32
C VAL A 46 -24.01 7.48 -3.42
N GLU A 47 -24.74 6.37 -3.48
CA GLU A 47 -26.21 6.35 -3.60
C GLU A 47 -26.87 6.96 -2.35
N ASN A 48 -26.36 6.62 -1.17
CA ASN A 48 -26.86 7.15 0.10
C ASN A 48 -26.05 8.34 0.64
N ARG A 49 -25.20 8.97 -0.19
CA ARG A 49 -24.36 10.11 0.19
C ARG A 49 -23.44 9.83 1.39
N GLY A 50 -22.95 8.59 1.48
CA GLY A 50 -21.99 8.16 2.49
C GLY A 50 -20.66 8.90 2.41
N SER A 51 -19.94 8.92 3.53
CA SER A 51 -18.61 9.52 3.61
C SER A 51 -17.64 8.83 2.64
N LEU A 52 -16.73 9.61 2.06
CA LEU A 52 -15.62 9.09 1.26
C LEU A 52 -14.85 8.05 2.08
N LEU A 53 -14.71 6.84 1.54
CA LEU A 53 -14.06 5.69 2.20
C LEU A 53 -14.78 5.15 3.47
N GLY A 54 -15.96 5.67 3.80
CA GLY A 54 -16.72 5.30 5.00
C GLY A 54 -17.35 3.91 4.97
N GLY A 55 -17.29 3.21 3.83
CA GLY A 55 -17.93 1.92 3.63
C GLY A 55 -19.45 2.03 3.46
N GLY A 56 -20.17 0.97 3.83
CA GLY A 56 -21.63 0.91 3.84
C GLY A 56 -22.28 0.64 2.48
N ARG A 57 -21.51 0.69 1.38
CA ARG A 57 -22.02 0.37 0.05
C ARG A 57 -22.44 -1.11 -0.03
N PRO A 58 -23.68 -1.42 -0.48
CA PRO A 58 -24.11 -2.79 -0.69
C PRO A 58 -23.44 -3.41 -1.93
N LEU A 59 -22.97 -4.65 -1.77
CA LEU A 59 -22.32 -5.47 -2.78
C LEU A 59 -23.12 -6.78 -2.92
N PRO A 60 -24.11 -6.83 -3.82
CA PRO A 60 -24.94 -8.01 -3.98
C PRO A 60 -24.15 -9.16 -4.61
N THR A 61 -24.32 -10.36 -4.06
CA THR A 61 -23.72 -11.61 -4.56
C THR A 61 -24.75 -12.74 -4.56
N PRO A 62 -24.47 -13.87 -5.23
CA PRO A 62 -25.33 -15.06 -5.15
C PRO A 62 -25.50 -15.64 -3.73
N PHE A 63 -24.65 -15.24 -2.78
CA PHE A 63 -24.65 -15.73 -1.40
C PHE A 63 -25.27 -14.75 -0.40
N GLY A 64 -25.75 -13.60 -0.86
CA GLY A 64 -26.28 -12.52 -0.03
C GLY A 64 -25.67 -11.16 -0.39
N VAL A 65 -26.02 -10.14 0.40
CA VAL A 65 -25.47 -8.79 0.24
C VAL A 65 -24.34 -8.60 1.25
N PHE A 66 -23.14 -8.32 0.75
CA PHE A 66 -22.03 -7.86 1.58
C PHE A 66 -22.02 -6.34 1.63
N TYR A 67 -21.42 -5.78 2.68
CA TYR A 67 -21.27 -4.34 2.82
C TYR A 67 -19.79 -3.98 2.88
N ALA A 68 -19.39 -2.97 2.10
CA ALA A 68 -18.01 -2.50 2.13
C ALA A 68 -17.65 -1.95 3.52
N LYS A 69 -16.46 -2.30 4.04
CA LYS A 69 -15.94 -1.83 5.33
C LYS A 69 -15.57 -0.33 5.29
N ASN A 70 -15.57 0.31 6.46
CA ASN A 70 -14.99 1.65 6.62
C ASN A 70 -13.46 1.56 6.57
N ILE A 71 -12.84 2.24 5.61
CA ILE A 71 -11.36 2.29 5.45
C ILE A 71 -10.83 3.72 5.60
N THR A 72 -11.58 4.60 6.26
CA THR A 72 -11.09 5.93 6.62
C THR A 72 -9.89 5.83 7.58
N PRO A 73 -9.04 6.87 7.66
CA PRO A 73 -7.96 6.94 8.65
C PRO A 73 -8.45 7.11 10.10
N ASP A 74 -9.76 7.06 10.35
CA ASP A 74 -10.32 7.22 11.68
C ASP A 74 -9.83 6.10 12.61
N GLN A 75 -9.38 6.48 13.81
CA GLN A 75 -8.79 5.56 14.79
C GLN A 75 -9.82 4.69 15.51
N THR A 76 -11.11 5.04 15.49
CA THR A 76 -12.12 4.31 16.26
C THR A 76 -12.97 3.40 15.38
N THR A 77 -13.30 3.88 14.18
CA THR A 77 -14.29 3.29 13.27
C THR A 77 -13.71 2.91 11.91
N GLY A 78 -12.55 3.47 11.56
CA GLY A 78 -11.83 3.19 10.32
C GLY A 78 -10.65 2.26 10.55
N ILE A 79 -9.62 2.35 9.71
CA ILE A 79 -8.40 1.52 9.79
C ILE A 79 -7.25 2.20 10.54
N GLY A 80 -7.47 3.40 11.09
CA GLY A 80 -6.43 4.19 11.75
C GLY A 80 -5.83 3.55 13.02
N TYR A 81 -6.46 2.50 13.54
CA TYR A 81 -5.96 1.74 14.68
C TYR A 81 -5.02 0.58 14.29
N LEU A 82 -4.92 0.26 12.99
CA LEU A 82 -4.05 -0.82 12.53
C LEU A 82 -2.58 -0.39 12.65
N SER A 83 -1.75 -1.29 13.17
CA SER A 83 -0.30 -1.16 12.98
C SER A 83 0.06 -1.35 11.51
N ASP A 84 1.24 -0.92 11.08
CA ASP A 84 1.71 -1.14 9.71
C ASP A 84 1.73 -2.64 9.34
N GLU A 85 2.12 -3.49 10.29
CA GLU A 85 2.12 -4.94 10.11
C GLU A 85 0.70 -5.49 9.95
N ASP A 86 -0.24 -5.04 10.79
CA ASP A 86 -1.64 -5.45 10.68
C ASP A 86 -2.28 -4.94 9.39
N PHE A 87 -1.93 -3.73 8.96
CA PHE A 87 -2.38 -3.19 7.69
C PHE A 87 -1.87 -4.05 6.54
N VAL A 88 -0.56 -4.32 6.47
CA VAL A 88 0.02 -5.16 5.41
C VAL A 88 -0.60 -6.56 5.40
N ARG A 89 -0.79 -7.17 6.58
CA ARG A 89 -1.41 -8.49 6.73
C ARG A 89 -2.88 -8.50 6.34
N ALA A 90 -3.65 -7.49 6.76
CA ALA A 90 -5.04 -7.30 6.35
C ALA A 90 -5.15 -7.17 4.83
N MET A 91 -4.21 -6.47 4.20
CA MET A 91 -4.21 -6.22 2.76
C MET A 91 -3.77 -7.43 1.94
N ARG A 92 -2.70 -8.13 2.37
CA ARG A 92 -2.10 -9.26 1.64
C ARG A 92 -2.80 -10.58 1.90
N GLU A 93 -3.21 -10.81 3.15
CA GLU A 93 -3.73 -12.10 3.60
C GLU A 93 -5.23 -12.03 3.92
N GLY A 94 -5.81 -10.83 4.01
CA GLY A 94 -7.19 -10.67 4.42
C GLY A 94 -7.39 -11.04 5.89
N ILE A 95 -6.39 -10.84 6.75
CA ILE A 95 -6.45 -11.19 8.18
C ILE A 95 -6.27 -9.93 9.02
N GLY A 96 -7.24 -9.67 9.90
CA GLY A 96 -7.25 -8.53 10.80
C GLY A 96 -6.34 -8.69 12.03
N PRO A 97 -6.20 -7.64 12.85
CA PRO A 97 -5.29 -7.62 13.99
C PRO A 97 -5.55 -8.76 14.97
N GLU A 98 -6.82 -9.13 15.18
CA GLU A 98 -7.24 -10.23 16.08
C GLU A 98 -7.25 -11.61 15.40
N GLY A 99 -6.64 -11.73 14.22
CA GLY A 99 -6.58 -12.98 13.45
C GLY A 99 -7.88 -13.33 12.71
N GLN A 100 -8.88 -12.45 12.74
CA GLN A 100 -10.15 -12.65 12.05
C GLN A 100 -9.99 -12.49 10.53
N HIS A 101 -10.67 -13.32 9.75
CA HIS A 101 -10.71 -13.16 8.30
C HIS A 101 -11.60 -11.96 7.91
N LEU A 102 -11.06 -11.10 7.05
CA LEU A 102 -11.69 -9.88 6.54
C LEU A 102 -12.31 -10.07 5.15
N PHE A 103 -12.33 -11.30 4.64
CA PHE A 103 -12.97 -11.68 3.38
C PHE A 103 -14.49 -11.75 3.54
N PRO A 104 -15.29 -11.26 2.56
CA PRO A 104 -14.93 -10.62 1.28
C PRO A 104 -14.85 -9.07 1.33
N GLU A 105 -14.82 -8.47 2.52
CA GLU A 105 -15.19 -7.06 2.73
C GLU A 105 -14.02 -6.08 2.68
N LEU A 106 -12.77 -6.58 2.75
CA LEU A 106 -11.54 -5.79 2.67
C LEU A 106 -10.59 -6.29 1.55
N SER A 107 -11.12 -6.73 0.41
CA SER A 107 -10.26 -7.07 -0.73
C SER A 107 -9.89 -5.80 -1.51
N LEU A 108 -8.92 -5.05 -1.03
CA LEU A 108 -8.25 -3.98 -1.79
C LEU A 108 -7.20 -4.56 -2.75
N SER A 109 -7.62 -5.55 -3.55
CA SER A 109 -6.78 -6.17 -4.58
C SER A 109 -6.20 -5.16 -5.58
N CYS A 110 -6.71 -3.92 -5.61
CA CYS A 110 -6.16 -2.81 -6.37
C CYS A 110 -4.81 -2.28 -5.83
N ILE A 111 -4.53 -2.35 -4.52
CA ILE A 111 -3.28 -1.82 -3.94
C ILE A 111 -2.09 -2.76 -4.21
N LEU A 112 -2.33 -4.08 -4.29
CA LEU A 112 -1.25 -5.07 -4.50
C LEU A 112 -0.88 -5.29 -5.97
N GLN A 113 -1.61 -4.69 -6.92
CA GLN A 113 -1.27 -4.80 -8.33
C GLN A 113 -0.09 -3.90 -8.75
N ASP A 114 0.32 -2.94 -7.91
CA ASP A 114 1.44 -2.04 -8.19
C ASP A 114 2.82 -2.68 -7.95
N GLU A 115 2.94 -3.64 -7.02
CA GLU A 115 4.21 -4.34 -6.73
C GLU A 115 4.55 -5.43 -7.78
N GLN A 116 3.64 -5.71 -8.70
CA GLN A 116 3.80 -6.70 -9.77
C GLN A 116 4.14 -6.07 -11.13
N ARG A 117 4.52 -4.78 -11.16
CA ARG A 117 4.96 -4.08 -12.37
C ARG A 117 6.41 -3.61 -12.30
#